data_AF-A0A0R2NUW1-F1
#
_entry.id   AF-A0A0R2NUW1-F1
#
_cell.length_a   1.000
_cell.length_b   1.000
_cell.length_c   1.000
_cell.angle_alpha   90.00
_cell.angle_beta   90.00
_cell.angle_gamma   90.00
#
_symmetry.space_group_name_H-M   'P 1'
#
loop_
_entity.id
_entity.type
_entity.pdbx_description
1 polymer ?
#
loop_
_entity_poly.entity_id
_entity_poly.type
_entity_poly.pdbx_seq_one_letter_code
_entity_poly.pdbx_strand_id
1 'polypeptide(L)' 'MTKSISCKDAGKDCSWSASSTTNNEEELMSMVKEHVLAEHKEIELNPKNIENIKSLIKVTKRFWWWG' A
#
# COMPACT_ATOMS: atom_id res chain seq x y z
N MET A 1 -6.73 2.02 13.35
CA MET A 1 -7.14 1.30 12.12
C MET A 1 -5.86 0.94 11.42
N THR A 2 -5.66 -0.33 11.08
CA THR A 2 -4.41 -0.75 10.42
C THR A 2 -4.60 -0.59 8.92
N LYS A 3 -3.65 0.10 8.27
CA LYS A 3 -3.58 0.22 6.82
C LYS A 3 -2.52 -0.74 6.30
N SER A 4 -2.81 -1.49 5.27
CA SER A 4 -1.84 -2.43 4.68
C SER A 4 -1.95 -2.41 3.16
N ILE A 5 -0.81 -2.57 2.50
CA ILE A 5 -0.70 -2.69 1.06
C ILE A 5 0.25 -3.83 0.70
N SER A 6 -0.07 -4.57 -0.35
CA SER A 6 0.81 -5.59 -0.89
C SER A 6 0.94 -5.45 -2.40
N CYS A 7 2.08 -5.83 -2.97
CA CYS A 7 2.26 -5.82 -4.42
C CYS A 7 1.32 -6.79 -5.15
N LYS A 8 0.88 -7.86 -4.46
CA LYS A 8 -0.15 -8.77 -4.96
C LYS A 8 -1.48 -8.05 -5.19
N ASP A 9 -1.84 -7.09 -4.33
CA ASP A 9 -3.05 -6.28 -4.52
C ASP A 9 -2.93 -5.36 -5.76
N ALA A 10 -1.71 -5.00 -6.16
CA ALA A 10 -1.43 -4.25 -7.38
C ALA A 10 -1.25 -5.14 -8.62
N GLY A 11 -1.44 -6.46 -8.51
CA GLY A 11 -1.30 -7.40 -9.62
C GLY A 11 0.14 -7.62 -10.08
N LYS A 12 1.12 -7.36 -9.21
CA LYS A 12 2.55 -7.58 -9.49
C LYS A 12 3.03 -8.85 -8.80
N ASP A 13 3.89 -9.59 -9.48
CA ASP A 13 4.53 -10.79 -8.94
C ASP A 13 5.68 -10.39 -7.99
N CYS A 14 5.30 -9.82 -6.85
CA CYS A 14 6.23 -9.38 -5.83
C CYS A 14 5.65 -9.70 -4.45
N SER A 15 6.51 -10.27 -3.59
CA SER A 15 6.13 -10.66 -2.22
C SER A 15 6.23 -9.51 -1.21
N TRP A 16 6.49 -8.29 -1.66
CA TRP A 16 6.58 -7.14 -0.78
C TRP A 16 5.20 -6.71 -0.28
N SER A 17 5.14 -6.39 1.02
CA SER A 17 3.96 -5.86 1.68
C SER A 17 4.37 -4.94 2.81
N ALA A 18 3.62 -3.86 3.01
CA ALA A 18 3.81 -2.94 4.10
C ALA A 18 2.50 -2.76 4.86
N SER A 19 2.60 -2.57 6.17
CA SER A 19 1.46 -2.30 7.04
C SER A 19 1.81 -1.22 8.04
N SER A 20 0.93 -0.24 8.19
CA SER A 20 1.03 0.83 9.18
C SER A 20 -0.15 0.78 10.14
N THR A 21 0.18 0.71 11.43
CA THR A 21 -0.81 0.71 12.54
C THR A 21 -1.28 2.12 12.90
N THR A 22 -0.52 3.16 12.52
CA THR A 22 -0.75 4.56 12.89
C THR A 22 -1.74 5.28 11.98
N ASN A 23 -2.44 4.56 11.09
CA ASN A 23 -3.31 5.14 10.05
C ASN A 23 -2.56 6.12 9.12
N ASN A 24 -1.22 6.12 9.17
CA ASN A 24 -0.37 7.06 8.46
C ASN A 24 -0.15 6.58 7.03
N GLU A 25 -0.88 7.20 6.11
CA GLU A 25 -0.87 6.84 4.70
C GLU A 25 0.38 7.37 4.00
N GLU A 26 0.92 8.50 4.45
CA GLU A 26 2.10 9.13 3.85
C GLU A 26 3.34 8.26 4.04
N GLU A 27 3.52 7.68 5.24
CA GLU A 27 4.60 6.73 5.52
C GLU A 27 4.52 5.49 4.61
N LEU A 28 3.32 4.91 4.49
CA LEU A 28 3.09 3.78 3.60
C LEU A 28 3.42 4.13 2.14
N MET A 29 2.99 5.29 1.69
CA MET A 29 3.25 5.75 0.32
C MET A 29 4.73 5.99 0.06
N SER A 30 5.49 6.50 1.04
CA SER A 30 6.95 6.63 0.92
C SER A 30 7.63 5.28 0.77
N MET A 31 7.26 4.30 1.60
CA MET A 31 7.80 2.92 1.49
C MET A 31 7.46 2.28 0.14
N VAL A 32 6.23 2.46 -0.35
CA VAL A 32 5.81 1.94 -1.65
C VAL A 32 6.60 2.59 -2.78
N LYS A 33 6.83 3.91 -2.72
CA LYS A 33 7.62 4.62 -3.73
C LYS A 33 9.05 4.10 -3.77
N GLU A 34 9.70 3.95 -2.61
CA GLU A 34 11.05 3.39 -2.54
C GLU A 34 11.11 1.96 -3.08
N HIS A 35 10.13 1.11 -2.70
CA HIS A 35 10.03 -0.26 -3.21
C HIS A 35 9.85 -0.30 -4.73
N VAL A 36 8.94 0.52 -5.27
CA VAL A 36 8.70 0.58 -6.72
C VAL A 36 9.95 1.08 -7.45
N LEU A 37 10.66 2.07 -6.92
CA LEU A 37 11.91 2.55 -7.52
C LEU A 37 13.07 1.54 -7.43
N ALA A 38 13.05 0.62 -6.46
CA ALA A 38 14.07 -0.40 -6.32
C ALA A 38 13.80 -1.63 -7.20
N GLU A 39 12.61 -2.23 -7.06
CA GLU A 39 12.25 -3.54 -7.62
C GLU A 39 11.38 -3.44 -8.88
N HIS A 40 10.67 -2.32 -9.07
CA HIS A 40 9.74 -2.11 -10.17
C HIS A 40 10.05 -0.83 -10.95
N LYS A 41 11.32 -0.62 -11.29
CA LYS A 41 11.83 0.56 -12.02
C LYS A 41 11.11 0.84 -13.34
N GLU A 42 10.47 -0.17 -13.92
CA GLU A 42 9.65 -0.08 -15.13
C GLU A 42 8.28 0.58 -14.88
N ILE A 43 7.84 0.67 -13.62
CA ILE A 43 6.58 1.33 -13.25
C ILE A 43 6.86 2.81 -13.05
N GLU A 44 6.34 3.63 -13.96
CA GLU A 44 6.37 5.08 -13.80
C GLU A 44 5.43 5.50 -12.66
N LEU A 45 5.97 6.11 -11.61
CA LEU A 45 5.20 6.65 -10.48
C LEU A 45 4.53 7.99 -10.86
N ASN A 46 3.56 7.92 -11.77
CA ASN A 46 2.71 9.05 -12.12
C ASN A 46 1.61 9.27 -11.05
N PRO A 47 1.00 10.47 -10.97
CA PRO A 47 -0.03 10.77 -9.98
C PRO A 47 -1.22 9.79 -10.04
N LYS A 48 -1.59 9.32 -11.23
CA LYS A 48 -2.67 8.33 -11.41
C LYS A 48 -2.34 6.97 -10.78
N ASN A 49 -1.09 6.52 -10.88
CA ASN A 49 -0.60 5.28 -10.29
C ASN A 49 -0.48 5.43 -8.78
N ILE A 50 -0.05 6.60 -8.30
CA ILE A 50 -0.03 6.94 -6.87
C ILE A 50 -1.46 6.87 -6.30
N GLU A 51 -2.45 7.44 -6.98
CA GLU A 51 -3.85 7.38 -6.55
C GLU A 51 -4.42 5.95 -6.59
N ASN A 52 -4.08 5.16 -7.62
CA ASN A 52 -4.45 3.75 -7.69
C ASN A 52 -3.85 2.95 -6.52
N ILE A 53 -2.55 3.09 -6.27
CA ILE A 53 -1.85 2.46 -5.13
C ILE A 53 -2.51 2.85 -3.82
N LYS A 54 -2.84 4.13 -3.66
CA LYS A 54 -3.55 4.65 -2.49
C LYS A 54 -4.92 4.00 -2.31
N SER A 55 -5.66 3.82 -3.41
CA SER A 55 -6.96 3.14 -3.39
C SER A 55 -6.87 1.64 -3.08
N LEU A 56 -5.71 1.01 -3.30
CA LEU A 56 -5.46 -0.39 -2.97
C LEU A 56 -5.10 -0.61 -1.49
N ILE A 57 -4.84 0.46 -0.73
CA ILE A 57 -4.54 0.37 0.70
C ILE A 57 -5.77 -0.19 1.43
N LYS A 58 -5.63 -1.42 1.95
CA LYS A 58 -6.67 -2.06 2.75
C LYS A 58 -6.65 -1.48 4.16
N VAL A 59 -7.79 -0.97 4.60
CA VAL A 59 -8.00 -0.53 5.98
C VAL A 59 -8.64 -1.67 6.77
N THR A 60 -7.85 -2.39 7.55
CA THR A 60 -8.39 -3.29 8.57
C THR A 60 -8.89 -2.45 9.74
N LYS A 61 -10.19 -2.12 9.68
CA LYS A 61 -10.95 -1.71 10.86
C LYS A 61 -11.13 -2.98 11.68
N ARG A 62 -10.51 -3.03 12.87
CA ARG A 62 -10.77 -4.07 13.87
C ARG A 62 -12.26 -3.98 14.19
N PHE A 63 -13.04 -4.81 13.49
CA PHE A 63 -14.49 -4.82 13.55
C PHE A 63 -14.84 -5.38 14.93
N TRP A 64 -15.11 -4.51 15.89
CA TRP A 64 -15.67 -4.91 17.18
C TRP A 64 -17.13 -5.30 16.91
N TRP A 65 -17.34 -6.56 16.55
CA TRP A 65 -18.63 -7.24 16.68
C TRP A 65 -18.87 -7.43 18.18
N TRP A 66 -19.50 -6.45 18.82
CA TRP A 66 -20.22 -6.59 20.09
C TRP A 66 -21.59 -5.96 19.73
N GLY A 67 -22.67 -6.71 19.55
CA GLY A 67 -23.19 -7.75 20.43
C GLY A 67 -24.44 -7.17 21.06
#